data_AF-B4I5J8-F1
#
_entry.id   AF-B4I5J8-F1
#
_cell.length_a   1.000
_cell.length_b   1.000
_cell.length_c   1.000
_cell.angle_alpha   90.00
_cell.angle_beta   90.00
_cell.angle_gamma   90.00
#
_symmetry.space_group_name_H-M   'P 1'
#
loop_
_entity.id
_entity.type
_entity.pdbx_description
1 polymer ?
#
loop_
_entity_poly.entity_id
_entity_poly.type
_entity_poly.pdbx_seq_one_letter_code
_entity_poly.pdbx_strand_id
1 'polypeptide(L)'
;MSSDAIPASECAHLVEFKRFLASTAEKAAAVSEEVVSRSCVTRTSNETYKVSGEERHAELVSAIWKQLETRGCPAQFRIKLLHRSTQQLERDLCFAKECEVTVEGPPQYDLLKLQKFVASEFEKYILKLTDNSEVDRLKDFADEAATENCECHQQKNPCTHLPL
;
A
#
# COMPACT_ATOMS: atom_id res chain seq x y z
N MET A 1 -4.11 -36.26 -7.18
CA MET A 1 -3.84 -34.90 -7.67
C MET A 1 -5.09 -34.09 -7.40
N SER A 2 -5.10 -33.34 -6.29
CA SER A 2 -6.22 -32.46 -5.94
C SER A 2 -6.11 -31.23 -6.82
N SER A 3 -7.00 -31.11 -7.80
CA SER A 3 -7.28 -29.83 -8.43
C SER A 3 -8.02 -29.00 -7.40
N ASP A 4 -7.30 -28.10 -6.73
CA ASP A 4 -7.92 -26.99 -6.00
C ASP A 4 -8.74 -26.19 -7.02
N ALA A 5 -10.05 -26.43 -7.00
CA ALA A 5 -11.00 -25.68 -7.79
C ALA A 5 -10.96 -24.23 -7.30
N ILE A 6 -10.39 -23.36 -8.12
CA ILE A 6 -10.51 -21.92 -7.98
C ILE A 6 -12.02 -21.63 -7.91
N PRO A 7 -12.56 -21.03 -6.84
CA PRO A 7 -13.97 -20.70 -6.79
C PRO A 7 -14.31 -19.82 -8.01
N ALA A 8 -15.34 -20.23 -8.75
CA ALA A 8 -15.70 -19.75 -10.08
C ALA A 8 -16.14 -18.26 -10.17
N SER A 9 -15.77 -17.42 -9.21
CA SER A 9 -16.13 -16.00 -9.16
C SER A 9 -14.99 -15.08 -8.74
N GLU A 10 -13.75 -15.57 -8.67
CA GLU A 10 -12.60 -14.75 -8.31
C GLU A 10 -11.89 -14.22 -9.56
N CYS A 11 -11.99 -12.90 -9.76
CA CYS A 11 -11.33 -12.19 -10.84
C CYS A 11 -9.84 -12.54 -10.93
N ALA A 12 -9.32 -12.82 -12.14
CA ALA A 12 -7.89 -13.09 -12.34
C ALA A 12 -6.99 -11.98 -11.75
N HIS A 13 -7.44 -10.73 -11.83
CA HIS A 13 -6.76 -9.58 -11.22
C HIS A 13 -6.76 -9.62 -9.69
N LEU A 14 -7.83 -10.12 -9.04
CA LEU A 14 -7.87 -10.28 -7.58
C LEU A 14 -6.92 -11.38 -7.11
N VAL A 15 -6.83 -12.48 -7.86
CA VAL A 15 -5.85 -13.55 -7.58
C VAL A 15 -4.42 -13.02 -7.70
N GLU A 16 -4.14 -12.22 -8.73
CA GLU A 16 -2.84 -11.57 -8.91
C GLU A 16 -2.53 -10.61 -7.76
N PHE A 17 -3.52 -9.83 -7.33
CA PHE A 17 -3.37 -8.92 -6.20
C PHE A 17 -3.13 -9.66 -4.87
N LYS A 18 -3.87 -10.74 -4.60
CA LYS A 18 -3.63 -11.59 -3.42
C LYS A 18 -2.23 -12.20 -3.44
N ARG A 19 -1.75 -12.64 -4.61
CA ARG A 19 -0.38 -13.15 -4.77
C ARG A 19 0.67 -12.06 -4.52
N PHE A 20 0.41 -10.85 -5.02
CA PHE A 20 1.25 -9.69 -4.73
C PHE A 20 1.32 -9.42 -3.21
N LEU A 21 0.18 -9.38 -2.52
CA LEU A 21 0.13 -9.14 -1.08
C LEU A 21 0.85 -10.25 -0.29
N ALA A 22 0.61 -11.52 -0.64
CA ALA A 22 1.29 -12.66 0.00
C ALA A 22 2.81 -12.63 -0.20
N SER A 23 3.29 -12.45 -1.44
CA SER A 23 4.73 -12.34 -1.72
C SER A 23 5.38 -11.14 -1.04
N THR A 24 4.60 -10.06 -0.85
CA THR A 24 5.06 -8.88 -0.14
C THR A 24 5.16 -9.13 1.36
N ALA A 25 4.21 -9.86 1.94
CA ALA A 25 4.23 -10.28 3.34
C ALA A 25 5.37 -11.27 3.63
N GLU A 26 5.62 -12.22 2.73
CA GLU A 26 6.75 -13.15 2.82
C GLU A 26 8.09 -12.42 2.77
N LYS A 27 8.24 -11.45 1.86
CA LYS A 27 9.43 -10.59 1.80
C LYS A 27 9.59 -9.74 3.06
N ALA A 28 8.50 -9.20 3.61
CA ALA A 28 8.53 -8.47 4.88
C ALA A 28 9.03 -9.33 6.04
N ALA A 29 8.57 -10.59 6.11
CA ALA A 29 9.03 -11.56 7.10
C ALA A 29 10.52 -11.93 6.91
N ALA A 30 10.99 -12.03 5.67
CA ALA A 30 12.38 -12.35 5.34
C ALA A 30 13.34 -11.16 5.50
N VAL A 31 12.86 -9.92 5.37
CA VAL A 31 13.68 -8.68 5.39
C VAL A 31 13.79 -8.08 6.80
N SER A 32 13.26 -8.73 7.84
CA SER A 32 13.48 -8.32 9.24
C SER A 32 14.97 -8.29 9.68
N GLU A 33 15.92 -8.78 8.86
CA GLU A 33 17.36 -8.66 9.12
C GLU A 33 18.13 -7.71 8.17
N GLU A 34 17.54 -7.18 7.10
CA GLU A 34 18.34 -6.47 6.08
C GLU A 34 17.57 -5.37 5.30
N VAL A 35 17.07 -4.33 5.99
CA VAL A 35 16.62 -3.10 5.31
C VAL A 35 17.85 -2.25 4.96
N VAL A 36 18.65 -2.72 4.00
CA VAL A 36 19.52 -1.84 3.22
C VAL A 36 18.62 -1.05 2.28
N SER A 37 18.13 0.05 2.83
CA SER A 37 17.66 1.18 2.05
C SER A 37 18.79 1.56 1.10
N ARG A 38 18.71 1.12 -0.17
CA ARG A 38 19.45 1.73 -1.28
C ARG A 38 18.83 3.10 -1.54
N SER A 39 18.94 3.96 -0.53
CA SER A 39 18.73 5.38 -0.63
C SER A 39 19.93 5.94 -1.37
N CYS A 40 19.65 6.56 -2.51
CA CYS A 40 20.62 7.14 -3.41
C CYS A 40 21.16 8.45 -2.80
N VAL A 41 21.74 8.39 -1.59
CA VAL A 41 22.38 9.55 -0.95
C VAL A 41 23.80 9.15 -0.58
N THR A 42 24.65 9.03 -1.59
CA THR A 42 26.09 9.12 -1.37
C THR A 42 26.43 10.60 -1.20
N ARG A 43 26.61 11.04 0.05
CA ARG A 43 27.59 12.07 0.39
C ARG A 43 27.91 11.97 1.87
N THR A 44 29.20 11.97 2.16
CA THR A 44 29.90 11.83 3.44
C THR A 44 29.63 12.95 4.45
N SER A 45 28.36 13.30 4.62
CA SER A 45 27.87 14.34 5.54
C SER A 45 26.54 13.83 6.10
N ASN A 46 26.43 13.70 7.43
CA ASN A 46 25.20 13.31 8.16
C ASN A 46 24.03 14.31 7.99
N GLU A 47 24.06 15.16 6.97
CA GLU A 47 23.01 16.11 6.63
C GLU A 47 22.00 15.41 5.72
N THR A 48 20.95 14.86 6.33
CA THR A 48 19.76 14.48 5.57
C THR A 48 19.02 15.73 5.10
N TYR A 49 18.47 15.71 3.89
CA TYR A 49 17.59 16.78 3.43
C TYR A 49 16.38 16.91 4.35
N LYS A 50 16.03 18.17 4.67
CA LYS A 50 14.82 18.49 5.41
C LYS A 50 13.66 18.63 4.41
N VAL A 51 12.54 18.03 4.73
CA VAL A 51 11.31 18.06 3.95
C VAL A 51 10.37 19.04 4.63
N SER A 52 9.90 20.05 3.91
CA SER A 52 8.89 20.98 4.42
C SER A 52 7.52 20.29 4.56
N GLY A 53 6.62 20.89 5.33
CA GLY A 53 5.23 20.43 5.40
C GLY A 53 4.52 20.37 4.04
N GLU A 54 4.92 21.22 3.07
CA GLU A 54 4.37 21.25 1.71
C GLU A 54 4.88 20.07 0.86
N GLU A 55 6.16 19.73 0.98
CA GLU A 55 6.80 18.62 0.25
C GLU A 55 6.45 17.25 0.83
N ARG A 56 6.07 17.21 2.11
CA ARG A 56 5.75 15.97 2.86
C ARG A 56 4.83 15.04 2.10
N HIS A 57 3.75 15.56 1.52
CA HIS A 57 2.78 14.73 0.79
C HIS A 57 3.42 14.09 -0.45
N ALA A 58 4.16 14.86 -1.24
CA ALA A 58 4.82 14.38 -2.45
C ALA A 58 5.88 13.31 -2.13
N GLU A 59 6.62 13.48 -1.03
CA GLU A 59 7.60 12.49 -0.57
C GLU A 59 6.94 11.17 -0.14
N LEU A 60 5.82 11.23 0.59
CA LEU A 60 5.05 10.03 0.93
C LEU A 60 4.57 9.30 -0.32
N VAL A 61 3.95 10.02 -1.25
CA VAL A 61 3.44 9.47 -2.52
C VAL A 61 4.57 8.84 -3.33
N SER A 62 5.69 9.54 -3.51
CA SER A 62 6.84 9.06 -4.27
C SER A 62 7.46 7.80 -3.64
N ALA A 63 7.62 7.79 -2.32
CA ALA A 63 8.17 6.65 -1.59
C ALA A 63 7.28 5.41 -1.68
N ILE A 64 5.96 5.57 -1.50
CA ILE A 64 4.99 4.47 -1.64
C ILE A 64 4.95 3.98 -3.09
N TRP A 65 4.90 4.89 -4.07
CA TRP A 65 4.88 4.53 -5.48
C TRP A 65 6.07 3.67 -5.88
N LYS A 66 7.27 4.07 -5.45
CA LYS A 66 8.50 3.31 -5.69
C LYS A 66 8.42 1.90 -5.06
N GLN A 67 7.86 1.77 -3.86
CA GLN A 67 7.68 0.46 -3.23
C GLN A 67 6.67 -0.41 -3.97
N LEU A 68 5.56 0.17 -4.43
CA LEU A 68 4.56 -0.53 -5.22
C LEU A 68 5.14 -1.03 -6.56
N GLU A 69 5.89 -0.18 -7.26
CA GLU A 69 6.51 -0.51 -8.54
C GLU A 69 7.60 -1.58 -8.38
N THR A 70 8.52 -1.42 -7.43
CA THR A 70 9.61 -2.38 -7.19
C THR A 70 9.12 -3.75 -6.71
N ARG A 71 7.99 -3.79 -5.99
CA ARG A 71 7.35 -5.04 -5.55
C ARG A 71 6.39 -5.63 -6.61
N GLY A 72 6.19 -4.96 -7.74
CA GLY A 72 5.38 -5.47 -8.85
C GLY A 72 3.87 -5.41 -8.62
N CYS A 73 3.38 -4.36 -7.93
CA CYS A 73 1.94 -4.18 -7.69
C CYS A 73 1.17 -4.15 -9.02
N PRO A 74 0.10 -4.95 -9.18
CA PRO A 74 -0.74 -4.93 -10.37
C PRO A 74 -1.29 -3.53 -10.65
N ALA A 75 -1.31 -3.12 -11.91
CA ALA A 75 -1.65 -1.75 -12.32
C ALA A 75 -3.07 -1.35 -11.88
N GLN A 76 -4.01 -2.31 -11.95
CA GLN A 76 -5.43 -2.14 -11.64
C GLN A 76 -5.71 -1.83 -10.17
N PHE A 77 -4.76 -2.11 -9.28
CA PHE A 77 -4.88 -1.86 -7.84
C PHE A 77 -3.94 -0.77 -7.36
N ARG A 78 -2.97 -0.37 -8.20
CA ARG A 78 -1.83 0.46 -7.79
C ARG A 78 -2.26 1.86 -7.33
N ILE A 79 -3.18 2.48 -8.06
CA ILE A 79 -3.61 3.86 -7.78
C ILE A 79 -4.44 3.94 -6.51
N LYS A 80 -5.47 3.09 -6.37
CA LYS A 80 -6.25 3.06 -5.13
C LYS A 80 -5.44 2.62 -3.93
N LEU A 81 -4.53 1.64 -4.09
CA LEU A 81 -3.64 1.23 -3.01
C LEU A 81 -2.74 2.40 -2.58
N LEU A 82 -2.10 3.09 -3.53
CA LEU A 82 -1.31 4.30 -3.28
C LEU A 82 -2.12 5.35 -2.50
N HIS A 83 -3.33 5.69 -2.96
CA HIS A 83 -4.16 6.71 -2.31
C HIS A 83 -4.52 6.32 -0.88
N ARG A 84 -4.99 5.09 -0.67
CA ARG A 84 -5.40 4.60 0.66
C ARG A 84 -4.23 4.50 1.62
N SER A 85 -3.08 4.00 1.16
CA SER A 85 -1.88 3.94 1.98
C SER A 85 -1.35 5.34 2.31
N THR A 86 -1.35 6.28 1.36
CA THR A 86 -0.90 7.66 1.61
C THR A 86 -1.78 8.31 2.68
N GLN A 87 -3.12 8.21 2.56
CA GLN A 87 -4.04 8.76 3.57
C GLN A 87 -3.90 8.10 4.95
N GLN A 88 -3.55 6.82 5.00
CA GLN A 88 -3.30 6.13 6.27
C GLN A 88 -1.97 6.61 6.88
N LEU A 89 -0.89 6.62 6.10
CA LEU A 89 0.44 7.04 6.55
C LEU A 89 0.47 8.52 6.93
N GLU A 90 -0.28 9.40 6.26
CA GLU A 90 -0.41 10.80 6.67
C GLU A 90 -1.05 10.97 8.04
N ARG A 91 -2.04 10.12 8.37
CA ARG A 91 -2.68 10.10 9.69
C ARG A 91 -1.74 9.55 10.75
N ASP A 92 -1.00 8.50 10.43
CA ASP A 92 -0.04 7.87 11.35
C ASP A 92 1.16 8.81 11.60
N LEU A 93 1.59 9.54 10.57
CA LEU A 93 2.70 10.51 10.65
C LEU A 93 2.40 11.66 11.62
N CYS A 94 1.13 12.06 11.78
CA CYS A 94 0.73 13.06 12.80
C CYS A 94 1.08 12.64 14.24
N PHE A 95 1.26 11.34 14.48
CA PHE A 95 1.65 10.80 15.78
C PHE A 95 3.14 10.42 15.84
N ALA A 96 3.82 10.33 14.70
CA ALA A 96 5.21 9.92 14.58
C ALA A 96 6.18 11.10 14.74
N LYS A 97 6.20 11.69 15.94
CA LYS A 97 7.08 12.83 16.31
C LYS A 97 8.57 12.57 16.09
N GLU A 98 8.98 11.30 15.99
CA GLU A 98 10.35 10.92 15.68
C GLU A 98 10.81 11.40 14.30
N CYS A 99 9.88 11.58 13.35
CA CYS A 99 10.15 12.05 11.99
C CYS A 99 10.33 13.57 11.90
N GLU A 100 9.81 14.31 12.88
CA GLU A 100 9.90 15.76 12.94
C GLU A 100 11.31 16.21 13.37
N VAL A 101 11.75 17.32 12.77
CA VAL A 101 12.95 18.03 13.17
C VAL A 101 12.51 19.23 14.02
N THR A 102 13.00 19.31 15.25
CA THR A 102 12.75 20.45 16.12
C THR A 102 13.46 21.67 15.56
N VAL A 103 12.72 22.57 14.92
CA VAL A 103 13.19 23.86 14.41
C VAL A 103 12.19 24.94 14.80
N GLU A 104 12.67 26.15 15.05
CA GLU A 104 11.78 27.30 15.21
C GLU A 104 11.11 27.60 13.86
N GLY A 105 9.79 27.44 13.79
CA GLY A 105 9.01 27.69 12.57
C GLY A 105 8.07 26.55 12.20
N PRO A 106 7.63 26.47 10.93
CA PRO A 106 6.72 25.41 10.47
C PRO A 106 7.38 24.02 10.59
N PRO A 107 6.58 22.95 10.73
CA PRO A 107 7.10 21.60 10.91
C PRO A 107 7.96 21.18 9.71
N GLN A 108 9.16 20.67 10.02
CA GLN A 108 10.09 20.09 9.06
C GLN A 108 10.32 18.62 9.42
N TYR A 109 10.57 17.80 8.41
CA TYR A 109 10.76 16.37 8.57
C TYR A 109 12.15 15.97 8.09
N ASP A 110 12.77 15.00 8.75
CA ASP A 110 14.00 14.40 8.25
C ASP A 110 13.64 13.39 7.14
N LEU A 111 14.17 13.57 5.93
CA LEU A 111 13.84 12.73 4.77
C LEU A 111 14.11 11.24 5.01
N LEU A 112 15.21 10.89 5.69
CA LEU A 112 15.60 9.50 5.90
C LEU A 112 14.68 8.85 6.93
N LYS A 113 14.34 9.58 8.00
CA LYS A 113 13.34 9.12 8.97
C LYS A 113 11.97 8.97 8.31
N LEU A 114 11.56 9.92 7.48
CA LEU A 114 10.30 9.86 6.73
C LEU A 114 10.27 8.64 5.79
N GLN A 115 11.34 8.39 5.03
CA GLN A 115 11.43 7.22 4.15
C GLN A 115 11.40 5.90 4.92
N LYS A 116 12.07 5.82 6.07
CA LYS A 116 12.03 4.64 6.96
C LYS A 116 10.64 4.42 7.56
N PHE A 117 10.00 5.50 8.00
CA PHE A 117 8.63 5.49 8.49
C PHE A 117 7.67 4.96 7.42
N VAL A 118 7.76 5.49 6.19
CA VAL A 118 6.95 5.02 5.06
C VAL A 118 7.18 3.53 4.82
N ALA A 119 8.43 3.06 4.76
CA ALA A 119 8.72 1.64 4.56
C ALA A 119 8.10 0.75 5.64
N SER A 120 8.26 1.12 6.92
CA SER A 120 7.75 0.36 8.05
C SER A 120 6.21 0.35 8.10
N GLU A 121 5.57 1.52 8.02
CA GLU A 121 4.12 1.62 8.13
C GLU A 121 3.40 1.10 6.88
N PHE A 122 3.97 1.31 5.70
CA PHE A 122 3.44 0.71 4.47
C PHE A 122 3.48 -0.81 4.54
N GLU A 123 4.56 -1.38 5.07
CA GLU A 123 4.67 -2.83 5.24
C GLU A 123 3.63 -3.37 6.24
N LYS A 124 3.47 -2.70 7.39
CA LYS A 124 2.38 -3.02 8.34
C LYS A 124 1.00 -2.92 7.70
N TYR A 125 0.78 -1.91 6.86
CA TYR A 125 -0.47 -1.74 6.14
C TYR A 125 -0.74 -2.90 5.18
N ILE A 126 0.26 -3.31 4.40
CA ILE A 126 0.14 -4.47 3.50
C ILE A 126 -0.11 -5.76 4.27
N LEU A 127 0.56 -5.97 5.41
CA LEU A 127 0.33 -7.12 6.28
C LEU A 127 -1.11 -7.18 6.81
N LYS A 128 -1.69 -6.03 7.18
CA LYS A 128 -3.11 -5.96 7.58
C LYS A 128 -4.05 -6.33 6.44
N LEU A 129 -3.72 -5.98 5.20
CA LEU A 129 -4.52 -6.37 4.02
C LEU A 129 -4.42 -7.86 3.71
N THR A 130 -3.35 -8.54 4.13
CA THR A 130 -3.23 -10.00 4.04
C THR A 130 -3.95 -10.76 5.15
N ASP A 131 -4.33 -10.10 6.24
CA ASP A 131 -5.08 -10.75 7.31
C ASP A 131 -6.51 -11.06 6.83
N ASN A 132 -7.03 -12.22 7.22
CA ASN A 132 -8.28 -12.79 6.70
C ASN A 132 -9.50 -11.86 6.89
N SER A 133 -9.41 -10.85 7.75
CA SER A 133 -10.46 -9.86 8.01
C SER A 133 -10.68 -8.84 6.88
N GLU A 134 -9.70 -8.58 6.02
CA GLU A 134 -9.79 -7.55 4.97
C GLU A 134 -9.78 -8.13 3.55
N VAL A 135 -9.68 -9.46 3.42
CA VAL A 135 -9.64 -10.18 2.14
C VAL A 135 -10.89 -9.89 1.27
N ASP A 136 -12.06 -9.76 1.90
CA ASP A 136 -13.33 -9.44 1.21
C ASP A 136 -13.40 -8.00 0.69
N ARG A 137 -12.57 -7.10 1.25
CA ARG A 137 -12.47 -5.68 0.89
C ARG A 137 -11.38 -5.39 -0.13
N LEU A 138 -10.57 -6.38 -0.50
CA LEU A 138 -9.51 -6.21 -1.51
C LEU A 138 -10.06 -5.74 -2.87
N LYS A 139 -11.31 -6.09 -3.20
CA LYS A 139 -12.00 -5.60 -4.40
C LYS A 139 -12.21 -4.08 -4.41
N ASP A 140 -12.28 -3.45 -3.24
CA ASP A 140 -12.49 -2.00 -3.15
C ASP A 140 -11.24 -1.21 -3.60
N PHE A 141 -10.10 -1.90 -3.69
CA PHE A 141 -8.84 -1.39 -4.22
C PHE A 141 -8.71 -1.52 -5.74
N ALA A 142 -9.65 -2.18 -6.43
CA ALA A 142 -9.63 -2.21 -7.89
C ALA A 142 -10.09 -0.85 -8.45
N ASP A 143 -9.38 -0.32 -9.44
CA ASP A 143 -9.82 0.83 -10.22
C ASP A 143 -11.17 0.53 -10.89
N GLU A 144 -12.05 1.52 -10.96
CA GLU A 144 -13.43 1.32 -11.46
C GLU A 144 -13.47 0.83 -12.91
N ALA A 145 -12.46 1.20 -13.71
CA ALA A 145 -12.28 0.69 -15.08
C ALA A 145 -11.86 -0.80 -15.12
N ALA A 146 -11.23 -1.33 -14.07
CA ALA A 146 -10.85 -2.73 -13.97
C ALA A 146 -12.02 -3.64 -13.55
N THR A 147 -13.04 -3.07 -12.91
CA THR A 147 -14.32 -3.75 -12.60
C THR A 147 -15.25 -3.91 -13.79
N GLU A 148 -15.06 -3.18 -14.89
CA GLU A 148 -15.88 -3.32 -16.11
C GLU A 148 -15.44 -4.52 -16.98
N ASN A 149 -14.14 -4.86 -16.95
CA ASN A 149 -13.58 -5.99 -17.71
C ASN A 149 -13.47 -7.28 -16.89
N CYS A 150 -13.81 -7.23 -15.60
CA CYS A 150 -13.93 -8.42 -14.80
C CYS A 150 -15.41 -8.63 -14.53
N GLU A 151 -15.93 -9.81 -14.86
CA GLU A 151 -17.28 -10.27 -14.52
C GLU A 151 -17.47 -10.43 -12.99
N CYS A 152 -16.88 -9.55 -12.19
CA CYS A 152 -17.18 -9.27 -10.80
C CYS A 152 -18.59 -8.66 -10.66
N HIS A 153 -19.55 -9.09 -11.47
CA HIS A 153 -20.94 -8.77 -11.23
C HIS A 153 -21.25 -9.25 -9.81
N GLN A 154 -21.33 -8.29 -8.90
CA GLN A 154 -22.29 -8.35 -7.83
C GLN A 154 -23.57 -8.83 -8.49
N GLN A 155 -23.98 -10.06 -8.17
CA GLN A 155 -25.36 -10.45 -8.31
C GLN A 155 -26.15 -9.40 -7.51
N LYS A 156 -26.58 -8.34 -8.18
CA LYS A 156 -27.79 -7.64 -7.78
C LYS A 156 -28.85 -8.69 -7.91
N ASN A 157 -29.16 -9.35 -6.80
CA ASN A 157 -30.35 -10.17 -6.67
C ASN A 157 -31.50 -9.36 -7.27
N PRO A 158 -32.13 -9.78 -8.38
CA PRO A 158 -33.41 -9.19 -8.72
C PRO A 158 -34.31 -9.55 -7.53
N CYS A 159 -34.79 -8.54 -6.81
CA CYS A 159 -35.87 -8.72 -5.85
C CYS A 159 -37.00 -9.44 -6.57
N THR A 160 -37.05 -10.75 -6.37
CA THR A 160 -38.17 -11.60 -6.70
C THR A 160 -39.21 -11.33 -5.64
N HIS A 161 -40.06 -10.36 -5.90
CA HIS A 161 -41.38 -10.28 -5.25
C HIS A 161 -42.43 -10.20 -6.35
N LEU A 162 -42.75 -11.38 -6.89
CA LEU A 162 -44.14 -11.73 -7.19
C LEU A 162 -44.48 -12.89 -6.25
N PRO A 163 -45.57 -12.77 -5.48
CA PRO A 163 -46.83 -13.45 -5.84
C PRO A 163 -48.03 -12.51 -5.58
N LEU A 164 -49.21 -12.62 -6.19
CA LEU A 164 -49.95 -13.64 -6.93
C LEU A 164 -50.96 -12.90 -7.81
#